data_AF-A0A7C7MKF6-F1
#
_entry.id   AF-A0A7C7MKF6-F1
#
_cell.length_a   1.000
_cell.length_b   1.000
_cell.length_c   1.000
_cell.angle_alpha   90.00
_cell.angle_beta   90.00
_cell.angle_gamma   90.00
#
_symmetry.space_group_name_H-M   'P 1'
#
loop_
_entity.id
_entity.type
_entity.pdbx_description
1 polymer ?
#
loop_
_entity_poly.entity_id
_entity_poly.type
_entity_poly.pdbx_seq_one_letter_code
_entity_poly.pdbx_strand_id
1 'polypeptide(L)'
;MFYRIKHKCWEYFLNKVESSLANRKKKSIDFFKEQIFNQLQSVGFNCRLNGDNWVFKDPRKIILGNNVHIGNNFYCAGAGGVTIGDNAHISRNVTIYSVNHNYEGNLLPYDLSTKYKPVFIGKNVWIGMNVSIVPGVKIGDGAIIGMGTIVNRNVEANEIVGTPKINHLKYRNNDHYNILNQNKMFGSKSGVALNHEQILKFKKSYSDCRNKPVIFVLGTGRSGSKSIVNILNQNPACKAFHEDILQLTRISTKIAEHKDNHQFYLQELKSIFETKIWQASDDQILIHSDQRLWNLIPFLKEYFPNSKFIHLEREKYSCIKSMYTRRWYQDNEYPDYIQHDWAKYRLQADRIGEVNEKLWRDFSSLQRCTWYYTYINNTIKSELKKLNPERVYHLQLEKLNDELEHLSNFISNDNFSYQPLKSNSVRGIDKEIYRSVKIDDLKAEIDSTQEILKSVS
;
A
#
# COMPACT_ATOMS: atom_id res chain seq x y z
N MET A 1 36.69 0.68 50.47
CA MET A 1 35.73 1.47 51.28
C MET A 1 35.28 2.76 50.58
N PHE A 2 36.20 3.61 50.13
CA PHE A 2 35.91 4.88 49.43
C PHE A 2 35.04 4.77 48.16
N TYR A 3 35.25 3.75 47.32
CA TYR A 3 34.47 3.55 46.09
C TYR A 3 32.97 3.31 46.39
N ARG A 4 32.70 2.55 47.46
CA ARG A 4 31.35 2.19 47.90
C ARG A 4 30.60 3.38 48.51
N ILE A 5 31.33 4.31 49.12
CA ILE A 5 30.79 5.58 49.64
C ILE A 5 30.49 6.53 48.48
N LYS A 6 31.40 6.71 47.51
CA LYS A 6 31.16 7.52 46.32
C LYS A 6 29.95 7.05 45.52
N HIS A 7 29.78 5.73 45.34
CA HIS A 7 28.61 5.16 44.66
C HIS A 7 27.30 5.47 45.39
N LYS A 8 27.26 5.30 46.73
CA LYS A 8 26.07 5.64 47.54
C LYS A 8 25.74 7.14 47.52
N CYS A 9 26.76 8.00 47.56
CA CYS A 9 26.57 9.45 47.43
C CYS A 9 26.04 9.84 46.05
N TRP A 10 26.52 9.17 44.99
CA TRP A 10 26.07 9.38 43.62
C TRP A 10 24.62 8.94 43.42
N GLU A 11 24.21 7.77 43.90
CA GLU A 11 22.80 7.33 43.87
C GLU A 11 21.88 8.26 44.68
N TYR A 12 22.31 8.72 45.86
CA TYR A 12 21.54 9.69 46.63
C TYR A 12 21.35 11.01 45.87
N PHE A 13 22.40 11.49 45.19
CA PHE A 13 22.32 12.70 44.37
C PHE A 13 21.41 12.51 43.16
N LEU A 14 21.53 11.39 42.42
CA LEU A 14 20.66 11.07 41.29
C LEU A 14 19.19 11.01 41.72
N ASN A 15 18.86 10.30 42.80
CA ASN A 15 17.50 10.24 43.35
C ASN A 15 16.95 11.62 43.74
N LYS A 16 17.80 12.50 44.27
CA LYS A 16 17.43 13.88 44.63
C LYS A 16 17.18 14.77 43.39
N VAL A 17 17.96 14.56 42.32
CA VAL A 17 17.74 15.26 41.04
C VAL A 17 16.48 14.74 40.36
N GLU A 18 16.27 13.43 40.29
CA GLU A 18 15.06 12.82 39.71
C GLU A 18 13.78 13.28 40.43
N SER A 19 13.78 13.25 41.76
CA SER A 19 12.64 13.74 42.56
C SER A 19 12.38 15.24 42.37
N SER A 20 13.42 16.06 42.25
CA SER A 20 13.30 17.49 41.93
C SER A 20 12.70 17.73 40.54
N LEU A 21 13.17 16.99 39.53
CA LEU A 21 12.65 17.05 38.16
C LEU A 21 11.18 16.58 38.10
N ALA A 22 10.84 15.48 38.78
CA ALA A 22 9.47 15.00 38.88
C ALA A 22 8.54 16.02 39.55
N ASN A 23 8.99 16.67 40.63
CA ASN A 23 8.24 17.74 41.30
C ASN A 23 8.04 18.98 40.41
N ARG A 24 9.06 19.40 39.66
CA ARG A 24 8.92 20.48 38.67
C ARG A 24 7.93 20.12 37.58
N LYS A 25 8.00 18.90 37.03
CA LYS A 25 7.06 18.38 36.04
C LYS A 25 5.63 18.37 36.58
N LYS A 26 5.44 17.90 37.82
CA LYS A 26 4.13 17.89 38.50
C LYS A 26 3.55 19.30 38.66
N LYS A 27 4.33 20.25 39.18
CA LYS A 27 3.91 21.67 39.30
C LYS A 27 3.52 22.28 37.97
N SER A 28 4.28 21.98 36.90
CA SER A 28 3.98 22.44 35.54
C SER A 28 2.66 21.85 35.01
N ILE A 29 2.45 20.56 35.22
CA ILE A 29 1.20 19.88 34.85
C ILE A 29 0.01 20.47 35.62
N ASP A 30 0.14 20.69 36.93
CA ASP A 30 -0.95 21.24 37.74
C ASP A 30 -1.27 22.69 37.32
N PHE A 31 -0.27 23.51 37.02
CA PHE A 31 -0.47 24.84 36.41
C PHE A 31 -1.21 24.75 35.06
N PHE A 32 -0.84 23.80 34.19
CA PHE A 32 -1.49 23.62 32.90
C PHE A 32 -2.96 23.19 33.04
N LYS A 33 -3.29 22.34 34.02
CA LYS A 33 -4.69 21.95 34.30
C LYS A 33 -5.55 23.14 34.70
N GLU A 34 -5.04 23.99 35.60
CA GLU A 34 -5.72 25.23 35.99
C GLU A 34 -5.97 26.15 34.79
N GLN A 35 -4.97 26.29 33.91
CA GLN A 35 -5.12 27.07 32.67
C GLN A 35 -6.18 26.49 31.74
N ILE A 36 -6.32 25.16 31.63
CA ILE A 36 -7.40 24.54 30.85
C ILE A 36 -8.75 24.86 31.48
N PHE A 37 -8.92 24.64 32.79
CA PHE A 37 -10.20 24.86 33.46
C PHE A 37 -10.69 26.30 33.32
N ASN A 38 -9.79 27.28 33.41
CA ASN A 38 -10.12 28.70 33.23
C ASN A 38 -10.57 29.08 31.81
N GLN A 39 -10.30 28.23 30.81
CA GLN A 39 -10.75 28.46 29.43
C GLN A 39 -12.12 27.86 29.14
N LEU A 40 -12.58 26.92 29.97
CA LEU A 40 -13.88 26.27 29.79
C LEU A 40 -15.02 27.26 30.07
N GLN A 41 -16.20 27.00 29.50
CA GLN A 41 -17.37 27.86 29.72
C GLN A 41 -17.74 27.94 31.20
N SER A 42 -17.74 26.79 31.88
CA SER A 42 -17.90 26.68 33.32
C SER A 42 -17.37 25.34 33.82
N VAL A 43 -16.85 25.33 35.04
CA VAL A 43 -16.31 24.13 35.71
C VAL A 43 -16.86 24.07 37.12
N GLY A 44 -17.51 22.96 37.47
CA GLY A 44 -17.99 22.72 38.83
C GLY A 44 -16.88 22.31 39.80
N PHE A 45 -17.24 22.21 41.07
CA PHE A 45 -16.32 21.89 42.16
C PHE A 45 -15.69 20.49 42.01
N ASN A 46 -14.42 20.31 42.41
CA ASN A 46 -13.71 19.02 42.45
C ASN A 46 -13.55 18.29 41.09
N CYS A 47 -13.43 19.03 39.98
CA CYS A 47 -13.05 18.45 38.69
C CYS A 47 -11.57 18.06 38.64
N ARG A 48 -11.23 16.96 37.95
CA ARG A 48 -9.85 16.46 37.86
C ARG A 48 -9.50 16.01 36.44
N LEU A 49 -8.32 16.44 36.00
CA LEU A 49 -7.65 15.93 34.81
C LEU A 49 -6.51 15.00 35.26
N ASN A 50 -6.56 13.73 34.89
CA ASN A 50 -5.60 12.69 35.30
C ASN A 50 -4.72 12.25 34.12
N GLY A 51 -3.40 12.19 34.31
CA GLY A 51 -2.43 11.89 33.26
C GLY A 51 -1.83 13.13 32.60
N ASP A 52 -1.71 13.11 31.28
CA ASP A 52 -1.22 14.18 30.43
C ASP A 52 -2.13 14.38 29.19
N ASN A 53 -1.78 15.31 28.30
CA ASN A 53 -2.38 15.47 26.97
C ASN A 53 -3.93 15.54 26.92
N TRP A 54 -4.51 16.62 27.42
CA TRP A 54 -5.94 16.90 27.23
C TRP A 54 -6.12 18.02 26.21
N VAL A 55 -6.98 17.79 25.22
CA VAL A 55 -7.28 18.77 24.17
C VAL A 55 -8.76 19.14 24.24
N PHE A 56 -9.03 20.40 24.55
CA PHE A 56 -10.36 20.99 24.49
C PHE A 56 -10.36 22.05 23.38
N LYS A 57 -10.94 21.72 22.22
CA LYS A 57 -11.21 22.70 21.16
C LYS A 57 -12.51 23.42 21.47
N ASP A 58 -12.53 24.73 21.23
CA ASP A 58 -13.66 25.61 21.57
C ASP A 58 -14.07 25.53 23.06
N PRO A 59 -13.11 25.70 24.01
CA PRO A 59 -13.34 25.43 25.42
C PRO A 59 -14.48 26.28 26.03
N ARG A 60 -14.70 27.49 25.51
CA ARG A 60 -15.81 28.40 25.89
C ARG A 60 -17.22 27.87 25.59
N LYS A 61 -17.36 26.69 24.96
CA LYS A 61 -18.63 25.99 24.70
C LYS A 61 -18.73 24.67 25.46
N ILE A 62 -17.81 24.43 26.41
CA ILE A 62 -17.71 23.18 27.16
C ILE A 62 -18.02 23.46 28.63
N ILE A 63 -18.97 22.72 29.17
CA ILE A 63 -19.45 22.82 30.55
C ILE A 63 -19.11 21.52 31.28
N LEU A 64 -18.42 21.63 32.42
CA LEU A 64 -18.24 20.54 33.37
C LEU A 64 -19.06 20.80 34.63
N GLY A 65 -19.83 19.81 35.07
CA GLY A 65 -20.49 19.79 36.37
C GLY A 65 -19.50 19.61 37.51
N ASN A 66 -19.99 19.16 38.67
CA ASN A 66 -19.19 18.91 39.86
C ASN A 66 -18.58 17.51 39.82
N ASN A 67 -17.40 17.33 40.42
CA ASN A 67 -16.76 16.04 40.65
C ASN A 67 -16.51 15.22 39.37
N VAL A 68 -16.23 15.91 38.25
CA VAL A 68 -15.95 15.27 36.95
C VAL A 68 -14.49 14.83 36.89
N HIS A 69 -14.28 13.57 36.50
CA HIS A 69 -12.94 13.01 36.29
C HIS A 69 -12.70 12.74 34.80
N ILE A 70 -11.60 13.25 34.26
CA ILE A 70 -11.20 13.03 32.86
C ILE A 70 -9.79 12.43 32.81
N GLY A 71 -9.67 11.28 32.14
CA GLY A 71 -8.43 10.54 31.99
C GLY A 71 -7.45 11.11 30.96
N ASN A 72 -6.30 10.44 30.86
CA ASN A 72 -5.19 10.77 29.96
C ASN A 72 -5.61 10.74 28.48
N ASN A 73 -5.01 11.57 27.63
CA ASN A 73 -5.24 11.61 26.17
C ASN A 73 -6.70 11.88 25.79
N PHE A 74 -7.38 12.75 26.54
CA PHE A 74 -8.73 13.15 26.22
C PHE A 74 -8.75 14.16 25.07
N TYR A 75 -9.67 13.99 24.13
CA TYR A 75 -9.88 14.94 23.04
C TYR A 75 -11.35 15.35 22.94
N CYS A 76 -11.62 16.64 22.93
CA CYS A 76 -12.96 17.19 22.74
C CYS A 76 -12.97 18.26 21.65
N ALA A 77 -13.70 18.02 20.56
CA ALA A 77 -14.08 19.02 19.59
C ALA A 77 -15.42 19.67 19.97
N GLY A 78 -15.36 20.73 20.77
CA GLY A 78 -16.50 21.36 21.44
C GLY A 78 -17.27 22.41 20.65
N ALA A 79 -16.99 22.60 19.36
CA ALA A 79 -17.54 23.72 18.58
C ALA A 79 -19.08 23.78 18.54
N GLY A 80 -19.76 22.63 18.62
CA GLY A 80 -21.23 22.53 18.70
C GLY A 80 -21.80 22.49 20.13
N GLY A 81 -20.94 22.53 21.15
CA GLY A 81 -21.30 22.47 22.57
C GLY A 81 -21.13 21.07 23.18
N VAL A 82 -20.55 21.00 24.38
CA VAL A 82 -20.44 19.76 25.16
C VAL A 82 -20.76 20.04 26.62
N THR A 83 -21.69 19.29 27.19
CA THR A 83 -22.04 19.35 28.61
C THR A 83 -21.78 18.01 29.27
N ILE A 84 -21.02 18.02 30.36
CA ILE A 84 -20.73 16.83 31.17
C ILE A 84 -21.29 17.06 32.58
N GLY A 85 -22.25 16.22 32.98
CA GLY A 85 -22.95 16.31 34.26
C GLY A 85 -22.10 15.94 35.47
N ASP A 86 -22.68 16.16 36.65
CA ASP A 86 -22.04 15.90 37.93
C ASP A 86 -21.61 14.42 38.08
N ASN A 87 -20.49 14.18 38.77
CA ASN A 87 -19.95 12.86 39.09
C ASN A 87 -19.62 11.97 37.87
N ALA A 88 -19.50 12.53 36.67
CA ALA A 88 -19.10 11.76 35.49
C ALA A 88 -17.64 11.32 35.59
N HIS A 89 -17.37 10.06 35.24
CA HIS A 89 -16.02 9.49 35.21
C HIS A 89 -15.68 9.06 33.79
N ILE A 90 -14.75 9.77 33.18
CA ILE A 90 -14.31 9.57 31.81
C ILE A 90 -12.88 9.00 31.83
N SER A 91 -12.72 7.80 31.30
CA SER A 91 -11.42 7.12 31.25
C SER A 91 -10.47 7.72 30.20
N ARG A 92 -9.37 7.01 29.94
CA ARG A 92 -8.30 7.45 29.01
C ARG A 92 -8.71 7.31 27.55
N ASN A 93 -8.06 8.08 26.68
CA ASN A 93 -8.24 8.03 25.22
C ASN A 93 -9.72 8.21 24.78
N VAL A 94 -10.51 8.96 25.54
CA VAL A 94 -11.90 9.25 25.17
C VAL A 94 -11.92 10.45 24.23
N THR A 95 -12.68 10.32 23.16
CA THR A 95 -12.83 11.35 22.13
C THR A 95 -14.29 11.77 22.02
N ILE A 96 -14.55 13.08 22.06
CA ILE A 96 -15.90 13.66 21.92
C ILE A 96 -15.90 14.64 20.75
N TYR A 97 -16.81 14.45 19.80
CA TYR A 97 -17.08 15.42 18.75
C TYR A 97 -18.48 15.99 18.91
N SER A 98 -18.59 17.31 18.92
CA SER A 98 -19.86 18.05 18.76
C SER A 98 -19.97 18.74 17.38
N VAL A 99 -19.00 18.48 16.50
CA VAL A 99 -18.91 19.04 15.17
C VAL A 99 -18.45 17.97 14.17
N ASN A 100 -18.97 18.03 12.95
CA ASN A 100 -18.50 17.21 11.83
C ASN A 100 -18.42 18.04 10.55
N HIS A 101 -17.61 17.61 9.59
CA HIS A 101 -17.63 18.17 8.24
C HIS A 101 -18.97 17.88 7.57
N ASN A 102 -19.43 18.80 6.73
CA ASN A 102 -20.65 18.63 5.97
C ASN A 102 -20.38 17.98 4.60
N TYR A 103 -20.62 16.68 4.49
CA TYR A 103 -20.55 15.96 3.20
C TYR A 103 -21.77 16.22 2.28
N GLU A 104 -22.78 16.93 2.77
CA GLU A 104 -23.93 17.40 1.97
C GLU A 104 -23.72 18.86 1.52
N GLY A 105 -22.49 19.38 1.66
CA GLY A 105 -22.08 20.66 1.10
C GLY A 105 -21.79 20.58 -0.39
N ASN A 106 -21.28 21.67 -0.97
CA ASN A 106 -21.14 21.81 -2.43
C ASN A 106 -19.83 21.26 -3.00
N LEU A 107 -19.01 20.57 -2.19
CA LEU A 107 -17.75 19.98 -2.61
C LEU A 107 -17.61 18.55 -2.09
N LEU A 108 -16.92 17.70 -2.87
CA LEU A 108 -16.49 16.37 -2.44
C LEU A 108 -15.06 16.40 -1.89
N PRO A 109 -14.73 15.63 -0.84
CA PRO A 109 -15.64 14.79 -0.05
C PRO A 109 -16.50 15.59 0.97
N TYR A 110 -16.14 16.85 1.23
CA TYR A 110 -16.85 17.85 2.01
C TYR A 110 -16.30 19.26 1.69
N ASP A 111 -17.03 20.31 2.06
CA ASP A 111 -16.58 21.71 1.95
C ASP A 111 -16.22 22.33 3.32
N LEU A 112 -16.04 23.64 3.37
CA LEU A 112 -15.77 24.38 4.62
C LEU A 112 -16.95 24.38 5.60
N SER A 113 -18.15 24.02 5.16
CA SER A 113 -19.30 23.99 6.03
C SER A 113 -19.24 22.81 7.00
N THR A 114 -19.75 23.05 8.20
CA THR A 114 -19.71 22.08 9.30
C THR A 114 -21.09 21.94 9.91
N LYS A 115 -21.35 20.75 10.45
CA LYS A 115 -22.58 20.43 11.17
C LYS A 115 -22.28 20.41 12.65
N TYR A 116 -22.88 21.34 13.38
CA TYR A 116 -22.79 21.44 14.83
C TYR A 116 -23.96 20.70 15.46
N LYS A 117 -23.67 19.75 16.34
CA LYS A 117 -24.68 19.07 17.13
C LYS A 117 -24.16 18.87 18.56
N PRO A 118 -24.79 19.49 19.58
CA PRO A 118 -24.30 19.43 20.95
C PRO A 118 -24.30 17.99 21.47
N VAL A 119 -23.34 17.70 22.35
CA VAL A 119 -23.27 16.43 23.08
C VAL A 119 -23.61 16.67 24.54
N PHE A 120 -24.49 15.83 25.08
CA PHE A 120 -24.90 15.89 26.47
C PHE A 120 -24.55 14.58 27.17
N ILE A 121 -23.80 14.67 28.26
CA ILE A 121 -23.48 13.55 29.14
C ILE A 121 -24.11 13.86 30.49
N GLY A 122 -25.01 12.98 30.93
CA GLY A 122 -25.74 13.10 32.18
C GLY A 122 -24.86 12.95 33.43
N LYS A 123 -25.52 12.90 34.57
CA LYS A 123 -24.88 12.73 35.89
C LYS A 123 -24.51 11.28 36.14
N ASN A 124 -23.48 11.04 36.95
CA ASN A 124 -23.05 9.71 37.39
C ASN A 124 -22.72 8.74 36.23
N VAL A 125 -22.33 9.27 35.07
CA VAL A 125 -22.00 8.46 33.89
C VAL A 125 -20.58 7.92 34.01
N TRP A 126 -20.37 6.65 33.66
CA TRP A 126 -19.03 6.05 33.55
C TRP A 126 -18.70 5.72 32.10
N ILE A 127 -17.62 6.31 31.59
CA ILE A 127 -17.14 6.10 30.22
C ILE A 127 -15.80 5.37 30.24
N GLY A 128 -15.79 4.17 29.67
CA GLY A 128 -14.63 3.31 29.52
C GLY A 128 -13.55 3.89 28.61
N MET A 129 -12.38 3.24 28.58
CA MET A 129 -11.23 3.68 27.78
C MET A 129 -11.50 3.54 26.28
N ASN A 130 -10.85 4.35 25.44
CA ASN A 130 -10.95 4.28 23.98
C ASN A 130 -12.39 4.45 23.43
N VAL A 131 -13.25 5.21 24.12
CA VAL A 131 -14.61 5.50 23.66
C VAL A 131 -14.61 6.73 22.74
N SER A 132 -15.41 6.69 21.68
CA SER A 132 -15.67 7.84 20.80
C SER A 132 -17.15 8.20 20.80
N ILE A 133 -17.47 9.47 21.03
CA ILE A 133 -18.85 10.00 21.06
C ILE A 133 -19.04 10.94 19.87
N VAL A 134 -20.04 10.64 19.01
CA VAL A 134 -20.30 11.43 17.80
C VAL A 134 -21.23 12.63 18.08
N PRO A 135 -21.28 13.63 17.17
CA PRO A 135 -22.10 14.82 17.37
C PRO A 135 -23.60 14.53 17.51
N GLY A 136 -24.24 15.19 18.48
CA GLY A 136 -25.69 15.11 18.72
C GLY A 136 -26.13 14.04 19.71
N VAL A 137 -25.20 13.26 20.27
CA VAL A 137 -25.51 12.20 21.23
C VAL A 137 -25.90 12.79 22.58
N LYS A 138 -26.96 12.23 23.18
CA LYS A 138 -27.35 12.39 24.57
C LYS A 138 -27.12 11.08 25.32
N ILE A 139 -26.37 11.12 26.41
CA ILE A 139 -26.15 10.01 27.33
C ILE A 139 -26.90 10.35 28.63
N GLY A 140 -27.87 9.52 29.00
CA GLY A 140 -28.68 9.68 30.20
C GLY A 140 -27.89 9.45 31.49
N ASP A 141 -28.48 9.87 32.61
CA ASP A 141 -27.88 9.73 33.93
C ASP A 141 -27.61 8.26 34.29
N GLY A 142 -26.50 8.00 34.98
CA GLY A 142 -26.12 6.66 35.47
C GLY A 142 -25.69 5.66 34.39
N ALA A 143 -25.63 6.07 33.11
CA ALA A 143 -25.23 5.18 32.02
C ALA A 143 -23.75 4.74 32.13
N ILE A 144 -23.46 3.54 31.61
CA ILE A 144 -22.10 2.99 31.55
C ILE A 144 -21.75 2.67 30.10
N ILE A 145 -20.66 3.24 29.60
CA ILE A 145 -20.16 3.01 28.26
C ILE A 145 -18.92 2.11 28.33
N GLY A 146 -19.01 0.92 27.76
CA GLY A 146 -17.93 -0.06 27.70
C GLY A 146 -16.73 0.42 26.90
N MET A 147 -15.55 -0.12 27.21
CA MET A 147 -14.29 0.19 26.54
C MET A 147 -14.38 -0.06 25.02
N GLY A 148 -13.80 0.83 24.21
CA GLY A 148 -13.73 0.67 22.75
C GLY A 148 -15.04 0.97 22.01
N THR A 149 -16.04 1.52 22.69
CA THR A 149 -17.36 1.80 22.10
C THR A 149 -17.36 3.07 21.25
N ILE A 150 -18.01 3.01 20.09
CA ILE A 150 -18.41 4.19 19.31
C ILE A 150 -19.88 4.47 19.64
N VAL A 151 -20.13 5.56 20.36
CA VAL A 151 -21.48 5.99 20.72
C VAL A 151 -22.03 6.84 19.59
N ASN A 152 -22.89 6.25 18.76
CA ASN A 152 -23.48 6.87 17.56
C ASN A 152 -25.01 7.05 17.64
N ARG A 153 -25.60 6.78 18.81
CA ARG A 153 -27.01 7.01 19.14
C ARG A 153 -27.11 7.55 20.57
N ASN A 154 -28.29 8.03 20.94
CA ASN A 154 -28.57 8.34 22.33
C ASN A 154 -28.52 7.07 23.19
N VAL A 155 -28.09 7.24 24.44
CA VAL A 155 -28.00 6.21 25.47
C VAL A 155 -28.96 6.60 26.58
N GLU A 156 -29.86 5.71 26.95
CA GLU A 156 -30.88 5.97 27.96
C GLU A 156 -30.27 6.00 29.37
N ALA A 157 -31.01 6.54 30.34
CA ALA A 157 -30.56 6.57 31.74
C ALA A 157 -30.36 5.14 32.28
N ASN A 158 -29.27 4.92 33.02
CA ASN A 158 -28.83 3.63 33.57
C ASN A 158 -28.56 2.52 32.53
N GLU A 159 -28.53 2.85 31.24
CA GLU A 159 -28.20 1.89 30.19
C GLU A 159 -26.69 1.55 30.22
N ILE A 160 -26.36 0.27 30.08
CA ILE A 160 -24.98 -0.20 29.93
C ILE A 160 -24.80 -0.65 28.46
N VAL A 161 -23.93 0.03 27.72
CA VAL A 161 -23.69 -0.23 26.29
C VAL A 161 -22.24 -0.56 26.00
N GLY A 162 -21.99 -1.43 25.03
CA GLY A 162 -20.66 -1.75 24.50
C GLY A 162 -20.58 -1.50 22.99
N THR A 163 -19.46 -1.89 22.37
CA THR A 163 -19.26 -1.72 20.92
C THR A 163 -20.32 -2.49 20.12
N PRO A 164 -21.18 -1.80 19.34
CA PRO A 164 -22.16 -2.48 18.51
C PRO A 164 -21.51 -3.13 17.29
N LYS A 165 -22.20 -4.07 16.65
CA LYS A 165 -21.83 -4.56 15.30
C LYS A 165 -21.82 -3.38 14.31
N ILE A 166 -20.99 -3.48 13.27
CA ILE A 166 -20.99 -2.49 12.18
C ILE A 166 -22.37 -2.52 11.51
N ASN A 167 -23.10 -1.41 11.63
CA ASN A 167 -24.43 -1.25 11.05
C ASN A 167 -24.35 -0.34 9.82
N HIS A 168 -25.11 -0.68 8.77
CA HIS A 168 -25.34 0.23 7.65
C HIS A 168 -26.14 1.45 8.13
N LEU A 169 -25.55 2.65 8.08
CA LEU A 169 -26.21 3.88 8.49
C LEU A 169 -27.12 4.43 7.38
N LYS A 170 -26.54 4.76 6.23
CA LYS A 170 -27.23 5.20 5.00
C LYS A 170 -26.26 5.31 3.84
N TYR A 171 -26.80 5.35 2.62
CA TYR A 171 -26.08 5.82 1.43
C TYR A 171 -26.00 7.36 1.40
N ARG A 172 -25.02 7.90 0.66
CA ARG A 172 -25.04 9.31 0.24
C ARG A 172 -26.16 9.52 -0.77
N ASN A 173 -26.59 10.77 -0.94
CA ASN A 173 -27.44 11.11 -2.08
C ASN A 173 -26.61 10.94 -3.37
N ASN A 174 -26.99 9.98 -4.21
CA ASN A 174 -26.26 9.62 -5.43
C ASN A 174 -26.28 10.73 -6.47
N ASP A 175 -27.42 11.39 -6.67
CA ASP A 175 -27.55 12.48 -7.63
C ASP A 175 -26.66 13.65 -7.23
N HIS A 176 -26.68 14.02 -5.95
CA HIS A 176 -25.79 15.03 -5.40
C HIS A 176 -24.32 14.68 -5.62
N TYR A 177 -23.91 13.46 -5.29
CA TYR A 177 -22.53 13.00 -5.50
C TYR A 177 -22.13 13.05 -6.98
N ASN A 178 -22.97 12.52 -7.86
CA ASN A 178 -22.69 12.43 -9.29
C ASN A 178 -22.57 13.82 -9.91
N ILE A 179 -23.47 14.75 -9.58
CA ILE A 179 -23.42 16.15 -10.04
C ILE A 179 -22.09 16.80 -9.62
N LEU A 180 -21.71 16.69 -8.34
CA LEU A 180 -20.46 17.30 -7.86
C LEU A 180 -19.23 16.65 -8.50
N ASN A 181 -19.22 15.32 -8.65
CA ASN A 181 -18.10 14.59 -9.23
C ASN A 181 -17.91 14.93 -10.71
N GLN A 182 -19.00 14.95 -11.49
CA GLN A 182 -18.96 15.30 -12.92
C GLN A 182 -18.49 16.74 -13.13
N ASN A 183 -18.95 17.66 -12.28
CA ASN A 183 -18.54 19.07 -12.32
C ASN A 183 -17.18 19.35 -11.65
N LYS A 184 -16.47 18.31 -11.20
CA LYS A 184 -15.16 18.40 -10.52
C LYS A 184 -15.16 19.36 -9.32
N MET A 185 -16.27 19.39 -8.60
CA MET A 185 -16.46 20.21 -7.40
C MET A 185 -15.76 19.55 -6.21
N PHE A 186 -14.45 19.79 -6.09
CA PHE A 186 -13.57 19.11 -5.14
C PHE A 186 -13.00 20.05 -4.08
N GLY A 187 -13.06 19.62 -2.83
CA GLY A 187 -12.41 20.25 -1.70
C GLY A 187 -10.94 19.85 -1.63
N SER A 188 -10.07 20.82 -1.36
CA SER A 188 -8.68 20.62 -1.00
C SER A 188 -8.56 19.94 0.38
N LYS A 189 -7.32 19.70 0.84
CA LYS A 189 -7.04 19.13 2.17
C LYS A 189 -7.68 19.88 3.35
N SER A 190 -8.06 21.14 3.15
CA SER A 190 -8.72 21.99 4.16
C SER A 190 -10.21 22.22 3.87
N GLY A 191 -10.80 21.54 2.88
CA GLY A 191 -12.19 21.73 2.48
C GLY A 191 -12.44 22.97 1.60
N VAL A 192 -11.40 23.71 1.20
CA VAL A 192 -11.51 24.85 0.27
C VAL A 192 -11.64 24.34 -1.16
N ALA A 193 -12.53 24.92 -1.96
CA ALA A 193 -12.69 24.57 -3.37
C ALA A 193 -11.35 24.63 -4.14
N LEU A 194 -11.06 23.57 -4.89
CA LEU A 194 -9.94 23.57 -5.82
C LEU A 194 -10.31 24.38 -7.07
N ASN A 195 -9.41 25.22 -7.51
CA ASN A 195 -9.59 25.95 -8.76
C ASN A 195 -9.29 25.06 -9.97
N HIS A 196 -9.68 25.54 -11.16
CA HIS A 196 -9.51 24.79 -12.40
C HIS A 196 -8.05 24.41 -12.66
N GLU A 197 -7.09 25.33 -12.45
CA GLU A 197 -5.67 25.07 -12.65
C GLU A 197 -5.12 23.96 -11.73
N GLN A 198 -5.59 23.90 -10.49
CA GLN A 198 -5.20 22.85 -9.54
C GLN A 198 -5.76 21.50 -9.95
N ILE A 199 -7.00 21.46 -10.43
CA ILE A 199 -7.65 20.24 -10.92
C ILE A 199 -6.97 19.75 -12.20
N LEU A 200 -6.56 20.65 -13.09
CA LEU A 200 -5.78 20.30 -14.29
C LEU A 200 -4.43 19.65 -13.96
N LYS A 201 -3.87 19.92 -12.76
CA LYS A 201 -2.64 19.27 -12.27
C LYS A 201 -2.88 17.88 -11.68
N PHE A 202 -4.13 17.42 -11.59
CA PHE A 202 -4.42 16.06 -11.15
C PHE A 202 -3.82 15.08 -12.14
N LYS A 203 -2.97 14.19 -11.62
CA LYS A 203 -2.42 13.12 -12.42
C LYS A 203 -3.54 12.15 -12.79
N LYS A 204 -3.58 11.77 -14.06
CA LYS A 204 -4.50 10.77 -14.61
C LYS A 204 -4.27 9.42 -13.94
N SER A 205 -5.31 8.62 -13.76
CA SER A 205 -5.19 7.20 -13.44
C SER A 205 -4.84 6.38 -14.68
N TYR A 206 -4.54 5.09 -14.53
CA TYR A 206 -4.42 4.21 -15.70
C TYR A 206 -5.77 3.98 -16.38
N SER A 207 -6.88 4.09 -15.64
CA SER A 207 -8.23 4.07 -16.24
C SER A 207 -8.44 5.23 -17.22
N ASP A 208 -8.05 6.45 -16.81
CA ASP A 208 -8.14 7.64 -17.66
C ASP A 208 -7.25 7.54 -18.90
N CYS A 209 -6.11 6.85 -18.77
CA CYS A 209 -5.12 6.67 -19.84
C CYS A 209 -5.25 5.33 -20.58
N ARG A 210 -6.32 4.53 -20.37
CA ARG A 210 -6.39 3.16 -20.89
C ARG A 210 -6.30 3.05 -22.42
N ASN A 211 -6.73 4.08 -23.12
CA ASN A 211 -6.69 4.16 -24.58
C ASN A 211 -5.36 4.70 -25.12
N LYS A 212 -4.45 5.21 -24.27
CA LYS A 212 -3.11 5.60 -24.68
C LYS A 212 -2.26 4.36 -24.96
N PRO A 213 -1.22 4.46 -25.82
CA PRO A 213 -0.27 3.38 -25.99
C PRO A 213 0.46 3.09 -24.66
N VAL A 214 0.41 1.84 -24.23
CA VAL A 214 1.19 1.29 -23.12
C VAL A 214 2.00 0.13 -23.65
N ILE A 215 3.29 0.07 -23.34
CA ILE A 215 4.17 -1.00 -23.79
C ILE A 215 4.49 -1.93 -22.64
N PHE A 216 4.28 -3.23 -22.82
CA PHE A 216 4.64 -4.25 -21.86
C PHE A 216 5.84 -5.03 -22.37
N VAL A 217 6.96 -4.95 -21.65
CA VAL A 217 8.17 -5.74 -21.93
C VAL A 217 8.10 -7.03 -21.12
N LEU A 218 7.94 -8.14 -21.84
CA LEU A 218 7.76 -9.49 -21.35
C LEU A 218 9.10 -10.24 -21.39
N GLY A 219 9.35 -11.13 -20.43
CA GLY A 219 10.52 -11.99 -20.44
C GLY A 219 10.57 -12.91 -19.22
N THR A 220 11.59 -13.75 -19.13
CA THR A 220 11.71 -14.76 -18.06
C THR A 220 12.32 -14.20 -16.77
N GLY A 221 12.76 -12.94 -16.76
CA GLY A 221 13.71 -12.46 -15.77
C GLY A 221 15.11 -12.96 -16.10
N ARG A 222 16.14 -12.21 -15.69
CA ARG A 222 17.55 -12.43 -16.11
C ARG A 222 17.81 -12.27 -17.63
N SER A 223 16.81 -11.85 -18.40
CA SER A 223 16.87 -11.54 -19.84
C SER A 223 17.28 -10.09 -20.16
N GLY A 224 17.67 -9.29 -19.17
CA GLY A 224 18.07 -7.89 -19.38
C GLY A 224 16.97 -6.84 -19.19
N SER A 225 15.84 -7.19 -18.55
CA SER A 225 14.69 -6.29 -18.28
C SER A 225 15.07 -4.92 -17.68
N LYS A 226 16.00 -4.89 -16.72
CA LYS A 226 16.48 -3.62 -16.16
C LYS A 226 17.33 -2.80 -17.15
N SER A 227 18.15 -3.48 -17.96
CA SER A 227 18.99 -2.82 -18.96
C SER A 227 18.15 -2.20 -20.07
N ILE A 228 17.13 -2.92 -20.55
CA ILE A 228 16.22 -2.37 -21.56
C ILE A 228 15.45 -1.15 -21.02
N VAL A 229 14.99 -1.17 -19.77
CA VAL A 229 14.34 0.00 -19.14
C VAL A 229 15.27 1.22 -19.11
N ASN A 230 16.54 1.02 -18.79
CA ASN A 230 17.52 2.12 -18.78
C ASN A 230 17.79 2.67 -20.19
N ILE A 231 17.80 1.80 -21.20
CA ILE A 231 17.96 2.20 -22.60
C ILE A 231 16.74 2.99 -23.07
N LEU A 232 15.53 2.46 -22.84
CA LEU A 232 14.29 3.09 -23.27
C LEU A 232 14.06 4.46 -22.62
N ASN A 233 14.45 4.64 -21.36
CA ASN A 233 14.37 5.94 -20.67
C ASN A 233 15.34 7.01 -21.21
N GLN A 234 16.23 6.68 -22.15
CA GLN A 234 17.02 7.71 -22.84
C GLN A 234 16.16 8.47 -23.85
N ASN A 235 15.12 7.84 -24.42
CA ASN A 235 14.18 8.51 -25.31
C ASN A 235 13.23 9.40 -24.46
N PRO A 236 13.20 10.73 -24.68
CA PRO A 236 12.35 11.64 -23.91
C PRO A 236 10.85 11.35 -24.07
N ALA A 237 10.44 10.71 -25.17
CA ALA A 237 9.07 10.26 -25.41
C ALA A 237 8.70 9.00 -24.60
N CYS A 238 9.63 8.40 -23.86
CA CYS A 238 9.39 7.19 -23.09
C CYS A 238 9.45 7.45 -21.58
N LYS A 239 8.61 6.73 -20.84
CA LYS A 239 8.74 6.56 -19.40
C LYS A 239 8.67 5.08 -19.06
N ALA A 240 9.83 4.47 -18.88
CA ALA A 240 9.95 3.04 -18.61
C ALA A 240 10.17 2.73 -17.13
N PHE A 241 9.47 1.72 -16.63
CA PHE A 241 9.54 1.23 -15.27
C PHE A 241 9.99 -0.23 -15.24
N HIS A 242 10.78 -0.59 -14.23
CA HIS A 242 11.15 -1.96 -13.93
C HIS A 242 10.44 -2.36 -12.62
N GLU A 243 9.46 -3.28 -12.71
CA GLU A 243 8.74 -3.84 -11.55
C GLU A 243 8.09 -2.79 -10.61
N ASP A 244 7.43 -1.76 -11.16
CA ASP A 244 6.81 -0.67 -10.36
C ASP A 244 5.43 -1.00 -9.77
N ILE A 245 4.86 -2.16 -10.11
CA ILE A 245 3.59 -2.66 -9.58
C ILE A 245 3.85 -4.02 -8.94
N LEU A 246 4.35 -4.01 -7.71
CA LEU A 246 4.80 -5.20 -6.98
C LEU A 246 3.72 -6.29 -6.87
N GLN A 247 2.44 -5.88 -6.83
CA GLN A 247 1.30 -6.78 -6.76
C GLN A 247 1.16 -7.66 -8.00
N LEU A 248 1.63 -7.22 -9.19
CA LEU A 248 1.50 -7.98 -10.44
C LEU A 248 2.23 -9.31 -10.37
N THR A 249 3.39 -9.34 -9.71
CA THR A 249 4.16 -10.57 -9.52
C THR A 249 3.34 -11.63 -8.78
N ARG A 250 2.69 -11.23 -7.68
CA ARG A 250 1.82 -12.12 -6.92
C ARG A 250 0.60 -12.54 -7.74
N ILE A 251 -0.10 -11.57 -8.33
CA ILE A 251 -1.35 -11.80 -9.07
C ILE A 251 -1.11 -12.72 -10.27
N SER A 252 -0.07 -12.47 -11.06
CA SER A 252 0.31 -13.33 -12.19
C SER A 252 0.50 -14.77 -11.76
N THR A 253 1.29 -15.01 -10.70
CA THR A 253 1.56 -16.37 -10.24
C THR A 253 0.30 -17.01 -9.66
N LYS A 254 -0.51 -16.26 -8.93
CA LYS A 254 -1.75 -16.78 -8.35
C LYS A 254 -2.82 -17.11 -9.39
N ILE A 255 -2.90 -16.38 -10.49
CA ILE A 255 -3.73 -16.74 -11.63
C ILE A 255 -3.27 -18.06 -12.26
N ALA A 256 -1.96 -18.30 -12.32
CA ALA A 256 -1.43 -19.55 -12.85
C ALA A 256 -1.70 -20.75 -11.90
N GLU A 257 -1.50 -20.57 -10.59
CA GLU A 257 -1.65 -21.63 -9.57
C GLU A 257 -3.11 -21.95 -9.20
N HIS A 258 -4.03 -20.98 -9.26
CA HIS A 258 -5.38 -21.13 -8.71
C HIS A 258 -6.46 -20.75 -9.72
N LYS A 259 -6.74 -21.67 -10.65
CA LYS A 259 -7.76 -21.48 -11.70
C LYS A 259 -9.15 -21.17 -11.14
N ASP A 260 -9.51 -21.73 -9.98
CA ASP A 260 -10.82 -21.54 -9.35
C ASP A 260 -11.04 -20.10 -8.82
N ASN A 261 -9.96 -19.38 -8.52
CA ASN A 261 -10.01 -18.00 -7.99
C ASN A 261 -9.62 -16.96 -9.06
N HIS A 262 -9.58 -17.34 -10.33
CA HIS A 262 -9.10 -16.50 -11.41
C HIS A 262 -9.86 -15.16 -11.48
N GLN A 263 -11.20 -15.18 -11.38
CA GLN A 263 -12.01 -13.96 -11.46
C GLN A 263 -11.71 -12.97 -10.32
N PHE A 264 -11.47 -13.47 -9.11
CA PHE A 264 -11.08 -12.64 -7.97
C PHE A 264 -9.78 -11.88 -8.26
N TYR A 265 -8.76 -12.56 -8.78
CA TYR A 265 -7.48 -11.93 -9.09
C TYR A 265 -7.55 -10.96 -10.29
N LEU A 266 -8.42 -11.22 -11.27
CA LEU A 266 -8.69 -10.25 -12.36
C LEU A 266 -9.37 -8.98 -11.83
N GLN A 267 -10.29 -9.11 -10.88
CA GLN A 267 -10.96 -7.97 -10.26
C GLN A 267 -10.00 -7.14 -9.40
N GLU A 268 -9.08 -7.81 -8.70
CA GLU A 268 -7.99 -7.14 -8.00
C GLU A 268 -7.06 -6.39 -8.98
N LEU A 269 -6.67 -7.04 -10.08
CA LEU A 269 -5.83 -6.43 -11.12
C LEU A 269 -6.49 -5.20 -11.74
N LYS A 270 -7.79 -5.28 -12.02
CA LYS A 270 -8.60 -4.16 -12.50
C LYS A 270 -8.60 -3.01 -11.49
N SER A 271 -8.81 -3.29 -10.21
CA SER A 271 -8.80 -2.28 -9.14
C SER A 271 -7.45 -1.57 -9.02
N ILE A 272 -6.34 -2.30 -9.22
CA ILE A 272 -4.99 -1.72 -9.25
C ILE A 272 -4.87 -0.71 -10.40
N PHE A 273 -5.26 -1.07 -11.62
CA PHE A 273 -5.18 -0.14 -12.75
C PHE A 273 -6.25 0.96 -12.71
N GLU A 274 -7.37 0.77 -12.03
CA GLU A 274 -8.34 1.86 -11.85
C GLU A 274 -7.83 2.94 -10.89
N THR A 275 -7.04 2.55 -9.89
CA THR A 275 -6.60 3.46 -8.82
C THR A 275 -5.16 3.95 -8.98
N LYS A 276 -4.29 3.19 -9.67
CA LYS A 276 -2.90 3.59 -9.85
C LYS A 276 -2.83 4.84 -10.72
N ILE A 277 -2.03 5.79 -10.26
CA ILE A 277 -1.76 7.04 -10.95
C ILE A 277 -0.76 6.82 -12.09
N TRP A 278 -1.10 7.30 -13.28
CA TRP A 278 -0.25 7.39 -14.45
C TRP A 278 0.98 8.25 -14.16
N GLN A 279 2.18 7.68 -14.35
CA GLN A 279 3.45 8.31 -14.00
C GLN A 279 4.21 8.87 -15.21
N ALA A 280 3.68 8.72 -16.42
CA ALA A 280 4.20 9.36 -17.62
C ALA A 280 3.56 10.75 -17.81
N SER A 281 4.25 11.64 -18.53
CA SER A 281 3.61 12.88 -19.03
C SER A 281 2.60 12.56 -20.14
N ASP A 282 1.88 13.57 -20.63
CA ASP A 282 0.83 13.35 -21.62
C ASP A 282 1.37 12.90 -22.98
N ASP A 283 2.57 13.34 -23.34
CA ASP A 283 3.28 13.02 -24.58
C ASP A 283 4.19 11.80 -24.47
N GLN A 284 4.31 11.23 -23.27
CA GLN A 284 5.15 10.06 -23.02
C GLN A 284 4.38 8.75 -23.13
N ILE A 285 5.03 7.78 -23.78
CA ILE A 285 4.63 6.39 -23.81
C ILE A 285 5.08 5.72 -22.52
N LEU A 286 4.13 5.10 -21.82
CA LEU A 286 4.40 4.37 -20.60
C LEU A 286 4.84 2.95 -20.93
N ILE A 287 5.95 2.51 -20.31
CA ILE A 287 6.52 1.20 -20.56
C ILE A 287 6.71 0.47 -19.24
N HIS A 288 6.17 -0.75 -19.14
CA HIS A 288 6.35 -1.64 -18.00
C HIS A 288 7.19 -2.82 -18.39
N SER A 289 8.35 -2.98 -17.75
CA SER A 289 9.14 -4.21 -17.82
C SER A 289 9.03 -4.97 -16.52
N ASP A 290 8.43 -6.16 -16.59
CA ASP A 290 8.30 -7.05 -15.46
C ASP A 290 8.25 -8.51 -15.96
N GLN A 291 9.08 -9.36 -15.36
CA GLN A 291 9.19 -10.77 -15.74
C GLN A 291 7.94 -11.62 -15.45
N ARG A 292 6.92 -11.06 -14.81
CA ARG A 292 5.66 -11.74 -14.47
C ARG A 292 4.48 -11.24 -15.29
N LEU A 293 4.69 -10.40 -16.30
CA LEU A 293 3.59 -9.96 -17.17
C LEU A 293 3.12 -11.04 -18.15
N TRP A 294 3.89 -12.10 -18.35
CA TRP A 294 3.59 -13.17 -19.31
C TRP A 294 2.19 -13.78 -19.12
N ASN A 295 1.75 -13.99 -17.88
CA ASN A 295 0.43 -14.57 -17.60
C ASN A 295 -0.70 -13.55 -17.67
N LEU A 296 -0.35 -12.27 -17.68
CA LEU A 296 -1.29 -11.16 -17.68
C LEU A 296 -1.60 -10.65 -19.10
N ILE A 297 -0.93 -11.16 -20.14
CA ILE A 297 -1.14 -10.75 -21.53
C ILE A 297 -2.64 -10.76 -21.91
N PRO A 298 -3.44 -11.80 -21.59
CA PRO A 298 -4.87 -11.82 -21.93
C PRO A 298 -5.66 -10.68 -21.31
N PHE A 299 -5.37 -10.31 -20.06
CA PHE A 299 -6.01 -9.18 -19.40
C PHE A 299 -5.50 -7.84 -19.97
N LEU A 300 -4.18 -7.70 -20.11
CA LEU A 300 -3.55 -6.43 -20.50
C LEU A 300 -3.95 -6.01 -21.91
N LYS A 301 -4.08 -6.96 -22.85
CA LYS A 301 -4.49 -6.65 -24.23
C LYS A 301 -5.93 -6.14 -24.32
N GLU A 302 -6.81 -6.57 -23.41
CA GLU A 302 -8.22 -6.20 -23.34
C GLU A 302 -8.43 -4.89 -22.57
N TYR A 303 -7.78 -4.77 -21.41
CA TYR A 303 -7.87 -3.57 -20.58
C TYR A 303 -7.19 -2.36 -21.23
N PHE A 304 -6.04 -2.57 -21.90
CA PHE A 304 -5.33 -1.56 -22.70
C PHE A 304 -5.42 -1.92 -24.20
N PRO A 305 -6.48 -1.51 -24.91
CA PRO A 305 -6.72 -1.94 -26.30
C PRO A 305 -5.58 -1.57 -27.26
N ASN A 306 -4.90 -0.44 -27.01
CA ASN A 306 -3.79 0.06 -27.83
C ASN A 306 -2.40 -0.34 -27.28
N SER A 307 -2.35 -1.33 -26.37
CA SER A 307 -1.08 -1.77 -25.82
C SER A 307 -0.22 -2.52 -26.84
N LYS A 308 1.09 -2.31 -26.76
CA LYS A 308 2.11 -3.05 -27.52
C LYS A 308 2.90 -3.94 -26.57
N PHE A 309 3.49 -5.01 -27.11
CA PHE A 309 4.21 -6.01 -26.35
C PHE A 309 5.59 -6.23 -26.96
N ILE A 310 6.62 -6.14 -26.13
CA ILE A 310 7.99 -6.48 -26.49
C ILE A 310 8.32 -7.80 -25.81
N HIS A 311 8.59 -8.85 -26.57
CA HIS A 311 9.13 -10.08 -26.03
C HIS A 311 10.66 -9.98 -26.01
N LEU A 312 11.21 -9.75 -24.82
CA LEU A 312 12.65 -9.71 -24.59
C LEU A 312 13.15 -11.12 -24.24
N GLU A 313 13.82 -11.74 -25.19
CA GLU A 313 14.50 -13.02 -25.03
C GLU A 313 16.02 -12.80 -24.96
N ARG A 314 16.72 -13.69 -24.26
CA ARG A 314 18.17 -13.73 -24.17
C ARG A 314 18.59 -15.14 -24.53
N GLU A 315 19.76 -15.32 -25.13
CA GLU A 315 20.28 -16.64 -25.49
C GLU A 315 20.09 -17.66 -24.34
N LYS A 316 19.49 -18.80 -24.68
CA LYS A 316 18.99 -19.83 -23.77
C LYS A 316 20.01 -20.22 -22.70
N TYR A 317 21.19 -20.66 -23.12
CA TYR A 317 22.19 -21.17 -22.18
C TYR A 317 22.74 -20.06 -21.28
N SER A 318 22.97 -18.87 -21.84
CA SER A 318 23.40 -17.66 -21.15
C SER A 318 22.39 -17.20 -20.08
N CYS A 319 21.09 -17.26 -20.40
CA CYS A 319 20.01 -16.91 -19.49
C CYS A 319 19.88 -17.93 -18.35
N ILE A 320 19.83 -19.23 -18.69
CA ILE A 320 19.71 -20.33 -17.71
C ILE A 320 20.94 -20.35 -16.78
N LYS A 321 22.16 -20.23 -17.31
CA LYS A 321 23.37 -20.07 -16.48
C LYS A 321 23.20 -18.91 -15.50
N SER A 322 22.70 -17.76 -15.96
CA SER A 322 22.50 -16.60 -15.08
C SER A 322 21.42 -16.81 -14.01
N MET A 323 20.41 -17.64 -14.25
CA MET A 323 19.42 -18.02 -13.24
C MET A 323 20.06 -18.97 -12.22
N TYR A 324 20.66 -20.05 -12.70
CA TYR A 324 21.26 -21.11 -11.90
C TYR A 324 22.34 -20.58 -10.94
N THR A 325 23.34 -19.86 -11.47
CA THR A 325 24.47 -19.31 -10.68
C THR A 325 24.06 -18.26 -9.65
N ARG A 326 22.83 -17.74 -9.72
CA ARG A 326 22.25 -16.79 -8.76
C ARG A 326 21.16 -17.42 -7.89
N ARG A 327 21.12 -18.75 -7.85
CA ARG A 327 20.19 -19.52 -7.01
C ARG A 327 18.74 -19.13 -7.28
N TRP A 328 18.39 -18.98 -8.57
CA TRP A 328 17.02 -18.69 -8.97
C TRP A 328 16.06 -19.79 -8.50
N TYR A 329 16.52 -21.03 -8.45
CA TYR A 329 16.02 -22.11 -7.59
C TYR A 329 17.21 -22.66 -6.78
N GLN A 330 16.95 -23.26 -5.62
CA GLN A 330 17.93 -24.06 -4.88
C GLN A 330 17.44 -25.51 -4.76
N ASP A 331 18.37 -26.46 -4.65
CA ASP A 331 18.04 -27.88 -4.66
C ASP A 331 17.12 -28.25 -3.49
N ASN A 332 17.44 -27.71 -2.30
CA ASN A 332 16.69 -27.91 -1.07
C ASN A 332 15.57 -26.86 -0.84
N GLU A 333 15.29 -25.98 -1.80
CA GLU A 333 14.28 -24.95 -1.62
C GLU A 333 12.88 -25.53 -1.78
N TYR A 334 12.17 -25.64 -0.66
CA TYR A 334 10.73 -25.90 -0.64
C TYR A 334 9.96 -24.63 -0.27
N PRO A 335 8.78 -24.37 -0.87
CA PRO A 335 8.08 -23.09 -0.75
C PRO A 335 7.85 -22.53 0.66
N ASP A 336 7.72 -23.40 1.67
CA ASP A 336 7.44 -22.98 3.04
C ASP A 336 8.66 -22.37 3.75
N TYR A 337 9.86 -22.55 3.18
CA TYR A 337 11.14 -22.09 3.74
C TYR A 337 11.72 -20.86 3.04
N ILE A 338 10.95 -20.21 2.16
CA ILE A 338 11.43 -19.07 1.37
C ILE A 338 11.44 -17.78 2.21
N GLN A 339 12.64 -17.28 2.51
CA GLN A 339 12.83 -16.03 3.25
C GLN A 339 12.60 -14.76 2.40
N HIS A 340 12.72 -14.83 1.07
CA HIS A 340 12.64 -13.65 0.19
C HIS A 340 11.27 -13.51 -0.49
N ASP A 341 10.67 -12.32 -0.40
CA ASP A 341 9.32 -12.05 -0.91
C ASP A 341 9.13 -12.32 -2.41
N TRP A 342 10.15 -12.07 -3.25
CA TRP A 342 10.07 -12.35 -4.69
C TRP A 342 10.04 -13.85 -5.01
N ALA A 343 10.71 -14.68 -4.20
CA ALA A 343 10.78 -16.11 -4.40
C ALA A 343 9.47 -16.80 -3.98
N LYS A 344 8.69 -16.20 -3.07
CA LYS A 344 7.35 -16.67 -2.68
C LYS A 344 6.37 -16.76 -3.85
N TYR A 345 6.57 -15.93 -4.87
CA TYR A 345 5.72 -15.85 -6.06
C TYR A 345 6.45 -16.30 -7.32
N ARG A 346 7.55 -17.05 -7.17
CA ARG A 346 8.20 -17.72 -8.30
C ARG A 346 7.38 -18.94 -8.69
N LEU A 347 7.04 -19.04 -9.98
CA LEU A 347 6.23 -20.13 -10.52
C LEU A 347 6.91 -21.49 -10.27
N GLN A 348 6.10 -22.51 -10.01
CA GLN A 348 6.55 -23.90 -9.84
C GLN A 348 5.70 -24.79 -10.74
N ALA A 349 6.32 -25.78 -11.36
CA ALA A 349 5.70 -26.60 -12.40
C ALA A 349 4.58 -27.49 -11.85
N ASP A 350 4.82 -28.09 -10.69
CA ASP A 350 3.87 -28.92 -9.97
C ASP A 350 2.59 -28.18 -9.58
N ARG A 351 2.73 -26.92 -9.14
CA ARG A 351 1.59 -26.09 -8.70
C ARG A 351 0.65 -25.67 -9.81
N ILE A 352 1.09 -25.73 -11.06
CA ILE A 352 0.25 -25.43 -12.22
C ILE A 352 -0.12 -26.67 -13.02
N GLY A 353 0.30 -27.86 -12.55
CA GLY A 353 -0.02 -29.15 -13.15
C GLY A 353 0.83 -29.54 -14.35
N GLU A 354 1.95 -28.86 -14.62
CA GLU A 354 2.85 -29.18 -15.74
C GLU A 354 3.69 -30.43 -15.47
N VAL A 355 3.94 -30.74 -14.19
CA VAL A 355 4.59 -31.99 -13.74
C VAL A 355 3.94 -32.42 -12.42
N ASN A 356 4.17 -33.65 -11.98
CA ASN A 356 3.77 -34.04 -10.63
C ASN A 356 4.76 -33.55 -9.57
N GLU A 357 4.30 -33.43 -8.34
CA GLU A 357 5.08 -32.92 -7.20
C GLU A 357 6.37 -33.73 -6.95
N LYS A 358 6.32 -35.06 -7.09
CA LYS A 358 7.49 -35.92 -6.91
C LYS A 358 8.57 -35.58 -7.93
N LEU A 359 8.21 -35.48 -9.21
CA LEU A 359 9.15 -35.13 -10.27
C LEU A 359 9.75 -33.73 -10.08
N TRP A 360 8.94 -32.75 -9.66
CA TRP A 360 9.45 -31.41 -9.37
C TRP A 360 10.45 -31.38 -8.20
N ARG A 361 10.20 -32.20 -7.17
CA ARG A 361 11.12 -32.37 -6.04
C ARG A 361 12.44 -33.02 -6.48
N ASP A 362 12.39 -33.98 -7.38
CA ASP A 362 13.56 -34.67 -7.92
C ASP A 362 14.39 -33.80 -8.89
N PHE A 363 13.80 -32.71 -9.44
CA PHE A 363 14.53 -31.80 -10.31
C PHE A 363 15.66 -31.04 -9.61
N SER A 364 16.84 -31.02 -10.23
CA SER A 364 17.95 -30.14 -9.88
C SER A 364 17.56 -28.66 -10.05
N SER A 365 18.29 -27.76 -9.38
CA SER A 365 18.12 -26.31 -9.58
C SER A 365 18.29 -25.91 -11.05
N LEU A 366 19.19 -26.57 -11.78
CA LEU A 366 19.39 -26.32 -13.21
C LEU A 366 18.18 -26.77 -14.01
N GLN A 367 17.64 -27.97 -13.73
CA GLN A 367 16.42 -28.48 -14.36
C GLN A 367 15.22 -27.56 -14.14
N ARG A 368 15.02 -27.07 -12.90
CA ARG A 368 13.97 -26.09 -12.57
C ARG A 368 14.16 -24.76 -13.32
N CYS A 369 15.40 -24.27 -13.46
CA CYS A 369 15.71 -23.09 -14.26
C CYS A 369 15.41 -23.31 -15.75
N THR A 370 15.76 -24.48 -16.30
CA THR A 370 15.51 -24.84 -17.70
C THR A 370 14.02 -24.93 -18.00
N TRP A 371 13.25 -25.59 -17.14
CA TRP A 371 11.79 -25.62 -17.23
C TRP A 371 11.22 -24.20 -17.22
N TYR A 372 11.60 -23.41 -16.22
CA TYR A 372 11.09 -22.06 -16.05
C TYR A 372 11.38 -21.15 -17.25
N TYR A 373 12.60 -21.19 -17.79
CA TYR A 373 12.95 -20.44 -19.00
C TYR A 373 12.09 -20.88 -20.21
N THR A 374 11.96 -22.18 -20.40
CA THR A 374 11.27 -22.77 -21.56
C THR A 374 9.77 -22.49 -21.50
N TYR A 375 9.13 -22.80 -20.37
CA TYR A 375 7.70 -22.63 -20.15
C TYR A 375 7.26 -21.17 -20.34
N ILE A 376 7.98 -20.23 -19.74
CA ILE A 376 7.60 -18.81 -19.79
C ILE A 376 7.75 -18.25 -21.20
N ASN A 377 8.88 -18.50 -21.88
CA ASN A 377 9.06 -18.03 -23.26
C ASN A 377 8.06 -18.67 -24.23
N ASN A 378 7.76 -19.96 -24.09
CA ASN A 378 6.75 -20.63 -24.91
C ASN A 378 5.36 -20.06 -24.67
N THR A 379 5.01 -19.78 -23.41
CA THR A 379 3.74 -19.14 -23.05
C THR A 379 3.63 -17.75 -23.64
N ILE A 380 4.67 -16.92 -23.51
CA ILE A 380 4.71 -15.59 -24.16
C ILE A 380 4.52 -15.72 -25.67
N LYS A 381 5.30 -16.59 -26.33
CA LYS A 381 5.18 -16.80 -27.79
C LYS A 381 3.79 -17.26 -28.19
N SER A 382 3.17 -18.16 -27.43
CA SER A 382 1.81 -18.67 -27.67
C SER A 382 0.76 -17.57 -27.54
N GLU A 383 0.83 -16.75 -26.50
CA GLU A 383 -0.13 -15.65 -26.30
C GLU A 383 0.06 -14.52 -27.31
N LEU A 384 1.29 -14.16 -27.64
CA LEU A 384 1.57 -13.10 -28.61
C LEU A 384 1.16 -13.47 -30.05
N LYS A 385 1.21 -14.76 -30.42
CA LYS A 385 0.68 -15.26 -31.71
C LYS A 385 -0.82 -14.99 -31.88
N LYS A 386 -1.56 -14.74 -30.80
CA LYS A 386 -2.99 -14.43 -30.83
C LYS A 386 -3.27 -12.92 -31.03
N LEU A 387 -2.24 -12.08 -31.13
CA LEU A 387 -2.35 -10.63 -31.32
C LEU A 387 -2.07 -10.23 -32.77
N ASN A 388 -2.51 -9.02 -33.14
CA ASN A 388 -2.07 -8.39 -34.38
C ASN A 388 -0.53 -8.24 -34.35
N PRO A 389 0.21 -8.68 -35.38
CA PRO A 389 1.66 -8.54 -35.47
C PRO A 389 2.19 -7.12 -35.22
N GLU A 390 1.45 -6.07 -35.59
CA GLU A 390 1.84 -4.66 -35.36
C GLU A 390 1.93 -4.29 -33.87
N ARG A 391 1.30 -5.09 -32.98
CA ARG A 391 1.37 -4.92 -31.53
C ARG A 391 2.53 -5.67 -30.90
N VAL A 392 3.31 -6.43 -31.66
CA VAL A 392 4.31 -7.36 -31.14
C VAL A 392 5.68 -7.08 -31.72
N TYR A 393 6.69 -6.96 -30.85
CA TYR A 393 8.09 -6.87 -31.24
C TYR A 393 8.89 -7.96 -30.51
N HIS A 394 9.63 -8.77 -31.27
CA HIS A 394 10.51 -9.80 -30.71
C HIS A 394 11.95 -9.28 -30.71
N LEU A 395 12.56 -9.26 -29.53
CA LEU A 395 13.88 -8.69 -29.33
C LEU A 395 14.79 -9.73 -28.66
N GLN A 396 15.82 -10.15 -29.38
CA GLN A 396 16.93 -10.91 -28.78
C GLN A 396 17.92 -9.92 -28.18
N LEU A 397 18.22 -10.07 -26.89
CA LEU A 397 19.11 -9.16 -26.15
C LEU A 397 20.46 -8.97 -26.84
N GLU A 398 20.99 -10.04 -27.44
CA GLU A 398 22.25 -10.05 -28.17
C GLU A 398 22.24 -9.18 -29.43
N LYS A 399 21.07 -9.00 -30.05
CA LYS A 399 20.85 -8.17 -31.25
C LYS A 399 20.38 -6.76 -30.90
N LEU A 400 20.30 -6.40 -29.62
CA LEU A 400 19.72 -5.14 -29.19
C LEU A 400 20.33 -3.94 -29.88
N ASN A 401 21.66 -3.90 -30.01
CA ASN A 401 22.37 -2.80 -30.66
C ASN A 401 22.01 -2.67 -32.15
N ASP A 402 21.89 -3.81 -32.85
CA ASP A 402 21.58 -3.87 -34.27
C ASP A 402 20.10 -3.53 -34.53
N GLU A 403 19.24 -3.75 -33.54
CA GLU A 403 17.79 -3.55 -33.62
C GLU A 403 17.30 -2.22 -33.01
N LEU A 404 18.19 -1.35 -32.52
CA LEU A 404 17.81 -0.11 -31.81
C LEU A 404 16.89 0.80 -32.65
N GLU A 405 17.17 0.94 -33.95
CA GLU A 405 16.36 1.77 -34.86
C GLU A 405 14.96 1.17 -35.06
N HIS A 406 14.88 -0.13 -35.33
CA HIS A 406 13.61 -0.84 -35.47
C HIS A 406 12.79 -0.82 -34.18
N LEU A 407 13.43 -0.99 -33.03
CA LEU A 407 12.82 -0.87 -31.72
C LEU A 407 12.28 0.55 -31.46
N SER A 408 13.04 1.59 -31.84
CA SER A 408 12.58 2.99 -31.73
C SER A 408 11.32 3.24 -32.55
N ASN A 409 11.33 2.78 -33.80
CA ASN A 409 10.19 2.88 -34.70
C ASN A 409 8.98 2.12 -34.17
N PHE A 410 9.17 0.92 -33.61
CA PHE A 410 8.07 0.19 -32.97
C PHE A 410 7.45 0.94 -31.79
N ILE A 411 8.24 1.70 -31.03
CA ILE A 411 7.78 2.41 -29.82
C ILE A 411 7.04 3.68 -30.19
N SER A 412 7.71 4.65 -30.82
CA SER A 412 7.17 6.00 -31.05
C SER A 412 7.14 6.45 -32.50
N ASN A 413 7.54 5.61 -33.47
CA ASN A 413 7.75 5.98 -34.89
C ASN A 413 8.79 7.09 -35.11
N ASP A 414 9.62 7.40 -34.10
CA ASP A 414 10.70 8.38 -34.20
C ASP A 414 12.05 7.67 -34.21
N ASN A 415 12.97 8.17 -35.02
CA ASN A 415 14.36 7.70 -34.99
C ASN A 415 15.08 8.33 -33.79
N PHE A 416 15.16 7.60 -32.67
CA PHE A 416 15.95 7.99 -31.50
C PHE A 416 17.24 7.17 -31.38
N SER A 417 18.39 7.84 -31.23
CA SER A 417 19.68 7.17 -31.01
C SER A 417 19.87 6.79 -29.55
N TYR A 418 19.94 5.50 -29.25
CA TYR A 418 20.23 5.01 -27.90
C TYR A 418 21.72 4.74 -27.71
N GLN A 419 22.24 5.04 -26.52
CA GLN A 419 23.57 4.62 -26.09
C GLN A 419 23.49 3.27 -25.37
N PRO A 420 24.20 2.23 -25.85
CA PRO A 420 24.26 0.95 -25.17
C PRO A 420 24.84 1.11 -23.76
N LEU A 421 24.12 0.60 -22.76
CA LEU A 421 24.59 0.62 -21.37
C LEU A 421 25.21 -0.72 -20.99
N LYS A 422 26.36 -0.69 -20.29
CA LYS A 422 26.98 -1.91 -19.76
C LYS A 422 26.00 -2.65 -18.84
N SER A 423 25.92 -3.97 -19.01
CA SER A 423 25.04 -4.81 -18.20
C SER A 423 25.44 -4.81 -16.72
N ASN A 424 24.46 -4.96 -15.82
CA ASN A 424 24.71 -4.98 -14.37
C ASN A 424 25.65 -6.15 -13.99
N SER A 425 26.71 -5.84 -13.24
CA SER A 425 27.64 -6.86 -12.74
C SER A 425 26.95 -7.87 -11.82
N VAL A 426 27.46 -9.10 -11.79
CA VAL A 426 27.07 -10.13 -10.81
C VAL A 426 27.33 -9.63 -9.38
N ARG A 427 26.41 -9.88 -8.44
CA ARG A 427 26.58 -9.46 -7.03
C ARG A 427 27.76 -10.21 -6.42
N GLY A 428 28.47 -9.59 -5.48
CA GLY A 428 29.72 -10.11 -4.92
C GLY A 428 29.68 -11.58 -4.49
N ILE A 429 28.58 -12.00 -3.83
CA ILE A 429 28.42 -13.36 -3.31
C ILE A 429 28.26 -14.43 -4.40
N ASP A 430 27.78 -14.06 -5.59
CA ASP A 430 27.54 -14.98 -6.71
C ASP A 430 28.66 -14.90 -7.76
N LYS A 431 29.60 -13.94 -7.65
CA LYS A 431 30.63 -13.68 -8.67
C LYS A 431 31.56 -14.86 -8.87
N GLU A 432 31.93 -15.55 -7.79
CA GLU A 432 32.85 -16.67 -7.83
C GLU A 432 32.22 -17.87 -8.56
N ILE A 433 31.00 -18.26 -8.15
CA ILE A 433 30.22 -19.33 -8.78
C ILE A 433 29.93 -19.01 -10.26
N TYR A 434 29.57 -17.77 -10.58
CA TYR A 434 29.29 -17.38 -11.96
C TYR A 434 30.53 -17.51 -12.87
N ARG A 435 31.72 -17.26 -12.33
CA ARG A 435 33.00 -17.37 -13.06
C ARG A 435 33.48 -18.80 -13.17
N SER A 436 33.25 -19.64 -12.15
CA SER A 436 33.73 -21.03 -12.14
C SER A 436 32.92 -21.95 -13.05
N VAL A 437 31.60 -21.73 -13.18
CA VAL A 437 30.74 -22.56 -14.03
C VAL A 437 30.90 -22.16 -15.51
N LYS A 438 31.38 -23.04 -16.38
CA LYS A 438 31.41 -22.77 -17.82
C LYS A 438 30.06 -23.11 -18.46
N ILE A 439 29.69 -22.37 -19.51
CA ILE A 439 28.42 -22.61 -20.20
C ILE A 439 28.42 -24.01 -20.84
N ASP A 440 29.55 -24.42 -21.43
CA ASP A 440 29.65 -25.70 -22.13
C ASP A 440 29.40 -26.90 -21.21
N ASP A 441 29.72 -26.78 -19.92
CA ASP A 441 29.48 -27.81 -18.91
C ASP A 441 27.98 -28.02 -18.65
N LEU A 442 27.13 -27.02 -18.92
CA LEU A 442 25.70 -27.06 -18.63
C LEU A 442 24.85 -27.49 -19.83
N LYS A 443 25.37 -27.38 -21.06
CA LYS A 443 24.58 -27.54 -22.29
C LYS A 443 23.89 -28.90 -22.37
N ALA A 444 24.64 -29.97 -22.12
CA ALA A 444 24.14 -31.34 -22.20
C ALA A 444 22.97 -31.59 -21.23
N GLU A 445 23.07 -31.11 -19.98
CA GLU A 445 22.00 -31.26 -18.99
C GLU A 445 20.78 -30.39 -19.36
N ILE A 446 21.00 -29.16 -19.83
CA ILE A 446 19.92 -28.27 -20.28
C ILE A 446 19.13 -28.91 -21.42
N ASP A 447 19.82 -29.43 -22.44
CA ASP A 447 19.17 -30.03 -23.61
C ASP A 447 18.47 -31.34 -23.24
N SER A 448 19.11 -32.19 -22.42
CA SER A 448 18.48 -33.42 -21.88
C SER A 448 17.21 -33.10 -21.08
N THR A 449 17.24 -32.06 -20.25
CA THR A 449 16.06 -31.61 -19.49
C THR A 449 14.92 -31.19 -20.42
N GLN A 450 15.21 -30.48 -21.51
CA GLN A 450 14.18 -30.06 -22.45
C GLN A 450 13.50 -31.26 -23.13
N GLU A 451 14.25 -32.31 -23.45
CA GLU A 451 13.67 -33.55 -23.99
C GLU A 451 12.78 -34.26 -22.95
N ILE A 452 13.21 -34.34 -21.69
CA ILE A 452 12.37 -34.89 -20.60
C ILE A 452 11.07 -34.09 -20.46
N LEU A 453 11.13 -32.76 -20.51
CA LEU A 453 9.94 -31.92 -20.37
C LEU A 453 8.97 -32.09 -21.55
N LYS A 454 9.48 -32.34 -22.77
CA LYS A 454 8.64 -32.65 -23.94
C LYS A 454 7.95 -34.00 -23.84
N SER A 455 8.52 -34.98 -23.13
CA SER A 455 7.93 -36.31 -23.00
C SER A 455 6.90 -36.43 -21.85
N VAL A 456 6.86 -35.42 -20.97
CA VAL A 456 5.98 -35.38 -19.78
C VAL A 456 4.81 -34.41 -19.97
N SER A 457 4.90 -33.49 -20.94
CA SER A 457 3.80 -32.62 -21.40
C SER A 457 2.98 -33.29 -22.50
#